data_AF-A0A323VF20-F1
#
_entry.id   AF-A0A323VF20-F1
#
_cell.length_a   1.000
_cell.length_b   1.000
_cell.length_c   1.000
_cell.angle_alpha   90.00
_cell.angle_beta   90.00
_cell.angle_gamma   90.00
#
_symmetry.space_group_name_H-M   'P 1'
#
loop_
_entity.id
_entity.type
_entity.pdbx_description
1 polymer ?
#
loop_
_entity_poly.entity_id
_entity_poly.type
_entity_poly.pdbx_seq_one_letter_code
_entity_poly.pdbx_strand_id
1 'polypeptide(L)'
;MQGWTLDPETPASIDVHVYLDGRLATVTTADRSRPDVADVYPAYGAAHGFSAVLPTPGAGVHSVCAFAINVGDGTTNPQLGCRQFTVAPANPGDDVDCNDFATQRAAQEWFNRYYPYYGDVARLDGNNDGRACESLP
;
A
#
# COMPACT_ATOMS: atom_id res chain seq x y z
N MET A 1 -6.96 -0.46 5.19
CA MET A 1 -6.66 -1.85 5.62
C MET A 1 -7.55 -2.22 6.79
N GLN A 2 -7.83 -3.51 7.00
CA GLN A 2 -8.71 -3.98 8.06
C GLN A 2 -8.17 -5.27 8.66
N GLY A 3 -8.54 -5.53 9.92
CA GLY A 3 -8.09 -6.70 10.65
C GLY A 3 -8.79 -6.80 12.00
N TRP A 4 -8.20 -7.57 12.90
CA TRP A 4 -8.61 -7.66 14.30
C TRP A 4 -7.37 -7.85 15.18
N THR A 5 -7.49 -7.47 16.44
CA THR A 5 -6.51 -7.78 17.48
C THR A 5 -7.22 -7.91 18.81
N LEU A 6 -6.64 -8.70 19.71
CA LEU A 6 -7.16 -8.94 21.05
C LEU A 6 -5.95 -9.05 21.99
N ASP A 7 -6.08 -8.44 23.16
CA ASP A 7 -5.12 -8.55 24.24
C ASP A 7 -5.66 -9.54 25.28
N PRO A 8 -4.98 -10.66 25.56
CA PRO A 8 -5.46 -11.65 26.53
C PRO A 8 -5.67 -11.08 27.94
N GLU A 9 -5.03 -9.96 28.29
CA GLU A 9 -5.05 -9.37 29.63
C GLU A 9 -6.24 -8.42 29.85
N THR A 10 -6.99 -8.08 28.80
CA THR A 10 -8.17 -7.22 28.92
C THR A 10 -9.30 -7.58 27.94
N PRO A 11 -10.57 -7.52 28.36
CA PRO A 11 -11.69 -7.63 27.43
C PRO A 11 -11.91 -6.35 26.61
N ALA A 12 -11.29 -5.23 26.99
CA ALA A 12 -11.43 -3.96 26.28
C ALA A 12 -10.70 -3.99 24.93
N SER A 13 -11.20 -3.24 23.96
CA SER A 13 -10.51 -2.99 22.70
C SER A 13 -9.19 -2.25 22.96
N ILE A 14 -8.15 -2.62 22.22
CA ILE A 14 -6.84 -1.95 22.27
C ILE A 14 -6.56 -1.15 21.02
N ASP A 15 -5.56 -0.27 21.10
CA ASP A 15 -5.10 0.49 19.95
C ASP A 15 -4.26 -0.35 18.99
N VAL A 16 -4.35 0.01 17.72
CA VAL A 16 -3.53 -0.51 16.62
C VAL A 16 -2.78 0.65 16.01
N HIS A 17 -1.46 0.58 16.09
CA HIS A 17 -0.59 1.53 15.40
C HIS A 17 -0.29 1.02 14.01
N VAL A 18 -0.53 1.87 13.01
CA VAL A 18 -0.23 1.54 11.61
C VAL A 18 0.89 2.45 11.11
N TYR A 19 1.92 1.82 10.58
CA TYR A 19 3.11 2.47 10.06
C TYR A 19 3.14 2.35 8.54
N LEU A 20 3.46 3.45 7.86
CA LEU A 20 3.76 3.50 6.43
C LEU A 20 5.24 3.83 6.29
N ASP A 21 5.99 2.94 5.64
CA ASP A 21 7.45 3.04 5.46
C ASP A 21 8.20 3.31 6.77
N GLY A 22 7.79 2.60 7.83
CA GLY A 22 8.38 2.70 9.17
C GLY A 22 8.01 3.96 9.95
N ARG A 23 7.16 4.84 9.40
CA ARG A 23 6.66 6.05 10.08
C ARG A 23 5.22 5.87 10.51
N LEU A 24 4.87 6.32 11.72
CA LEU A 24 3.50 6.25 12.20
C LEU A 24 2.60 7.02 11.24
N ALA A 25 1.68 6.32 10.59
CA ALA A 25 0.74 6.89 9.63
C ALA A 25 -0.60 7.20 10.29
N THR A 26 -1.08 6.29 11.15
CA THR A 26 -2.31 6.48 11.91
C THR A 26 -2.36 5.55 13.12
N VAL A 27 -3.23 5.89 14.07
CA VAL A 27 -3.63 5.07 15.21
C VAL A 27 -5.14 4.85 15.10
N THR A 28 -5.59 3.62 15.31
CA THR A 28 -7.01 3.27 15.36
C THR A 28 -7.27 2.32 16.51
N THR A 29 -8.41 2.45 17.16
CA THR A 29 -8.85 1.48 18.16
C THR A 29 -9.52 0.28 17.46
N ALA A 30 -9.34 -0.92 18.03
CA ALA A 30 -9.92 -2.15 17.53
C ALA A 30 -11.35 -2.38 18.06
N ASP A 31 -12.23 -1.39 17.95
CA ASP A 31 -13.58 -1.39 18.53
C ASP A 31 -14.69 -1.87 17.57
N ARG A 32 -14.35 -2.22 16.33
CA ARG A 32 -15.33 -2.64 15.32
C ARG A 32 -15.80 -4.07 15.57
N SER A 33 -17.07 -4.31 15.26
CA SER A 33 -17.69 -5.62 15.44
C SER A 33 -17.05 -6.71 14.58
N ARG A 34 -16.67 -7.81 15.23
CA ARG A 34 -16.20 -9.08 14.69
C ARG A 34 -16.85 -10.24 15.45
N PRO A 35 -18.10 -10.60 15.12
CA PRO A 35 -18.81 -11.68 15.79
C PRO A 35 -18.07 -13.01 15.69
N ASP A 36 -17.36 -13.25 14.58
CA ASP A 36 -16.52 -14.42 14.38
C ASP A 36 -15.36 -14.52 15.40
N VAL A 37 -14.84 -13.38 15.87
CA VAL A 37 -13.86 -13.36 16.96
C VAL A 37 -14.55 -13.66 18.29
N ALA A 38 -15.75 -13.13 18.53
CA ALA A 38 -16.52 -13.43 19.74
C ALA A 38 -16.96 -14.90 19.83
N ASP A 39 -17.23 -15.55 18.70
CA ASP A 39 -17.59 -16.98 18.65
C ASP A 39 -16.43 -17.85 19.15
N VAL A 40 -15.19 -17.44 18.88
CA VAL A 40 -13.96 -18.13 19.33
C VAL A 40 -13.51 -17.67 20.71
N TYR A 41 -13.68 -16.38 21.03
CA TYR A 41 -13.26 -15.75 22.28
C TYR A 41 -14.44 -15.05 23.00
N PRO A 42 -15.45 -15.79 23.51
CA PRO A 42 -16.68 -15.19 24.01
C PRO A 42 -16.50 -14.22 25.18
N ALA A 43 -15.48 -14.45 26.03
CA ALA A 43 -15.18 -13.61 27.19
C ALA A 43 -14.78 -12.16 26.82
N TYR A 44 -14.34 -11.94 25.59
CA TYR A 44 -13.84 -10.66 25.11
C TYR A 44 -14.86 -9.89 24.27
N GLY A 45 -15.95 -10.54 23.85
CA GLY A 45 -16.98 -9.94 22.99
C GLY A 45 -16.51 -9.71 21.55
N ALA A 46 -17.31 -8.97 20.77
CA ALA A 46 -17.08 -8.78 19.33
C ALA A 46 -16.27 -7.52 18.97
N ALA A 47 -16.04 -6.62 19.92
CA ALA A 47 -15.40 -5.32 19.67
C ALA A 47 -13.86 -5.45 19.62
N HIS A 48 -13.37 -6.16 18.60
CA HIS A 48 -11.93 -6.46 18.41
C HIS A 48 -11.46 -6.27 16.97
N GLY A 49 -12.33 -5.79 16.09
CA GLY A 49 -12.01 -5.45 14.71
C GLY A 49 -11.47 -4.03 14.57
N PHE A 50 -10.57 -3.81 13.62
CA PHE A 50 -10.13 -2.46 13.26
C PHE A 50 -10.21 -2.24 11.75
N SER A 51 -10.26 -0.97 11.36
CA SER A 51 -10.05 -0.55 9.98
C SER A 51 -9.40 0.82 9.95
N ALA A 52 -8.24 0.88 9.33
CA ALA A 52 -7.43 2.07 9.18
C ALA A 52 -7.47 2.58 7.73
N VAL A 53 -7.63 3.89 7.59
CA VAL A 53 -7.42 4.62 6.33
C VAL A 53 -6.02 5.22 6.39
N LEU A 54 -5.26 5.07 5.31
CA LEU A 54 -3.90 5.57 5.22
C LEU A 54 -3.83 6.71 4.22
N PRO A 55 -2.94 7.69 4.44
CA PRO A 55 -2.61 8.64 3.38
C PRO A 55 -2.10 7.87 2.16
N THR A 56 -2.43 8.36 0.97
CA THR A 56 -1.88 7.79 -0.28
C THR A 56 -0.43 8.29 -0.42
N PRO A 57 0.58 7.41 -0.38
CA PRO A 57 1.96 7.85 -0.58
C PRO A 57 2.20 8.23 -2.05
N GLY A 58 3.39 8.77 -2.31
CA GLY A 58 3.83 9.05 -3.68
C GLY A 58 3.99 7.77 -4.51
N ALA A 59 4.37 7.92 -5.77
CA ALA A 59 4.65 6.77 -6.64
C ALA A 59 5.85 5.97 -6.12
N GLY A 60 5.77 4.65 -6.19
CA GLY A 60 6.84 3.76 -5.75
C GLY A 60 6.34 2.54 -4.97
N VAL A 61 7.29 1.78 -4.45
CA VAL A 61 7.03 0.63 -3.58
C VAL A 61 6.96 1.10 -2.14
N HIS A 62 5.90 0.73 -1.45
CA HIS A 62 5.63 1.10 -0.06
C HIS A 62 5.35 -0.13 0.79
N SER A 63 5.63 0.00 2.09
CA SER A 63 5.32 -1.02 3.09
C SER A 63 4.41 -0.47 4.17
N VAL A 64 3.31 -1.18 4.43
CA VAL A 64 2.42 -0.90 5.56
C VAL A 64 2.52 -2.01 6.60
N CYS A 65 2.73 -1.64 7.86
CA CYS A 65 2.81 -2.57 8.99
C CYS A 65 1.82 -2.17 10.08
N ALA A 66 1.15 -3.13 10.69
CA ALA A 66 0.27 -2.92 11.84
C ALA A 66 0.82 -3.60 13.09
N PHE A 67 0.69 -2.93 14.23
CA PHE A 67 1.11 -3.40 15.55
C PHE A 67 -0.06 -3.28 16.51
N ALA A 68 -0.30 -4.31 17.30
CA ALA A 68 -1.20 -4.23 18.44
C ALA A 68 -0.47 -3.56 19.60
N ILE A 69 -1.15 -2.63 20.27
CA ILE A 69 -0.58 -1.94 21.42
C ILE A 69 -1.03 -2.65 22.68
N ASN A 70 -0.07 -3.32 23.30
CA ASN A 70 -0.26 -4.08 24.51
C ASN A 70 -0.72 -3.16 25.64
N VAL A 71 -1.69 -3.62 26.42
CA VAL A 71 -2.11 -2.96 27.66
C VAL A 71 -2.07 -3.96 28.79
N GLY A 72 -1.49 -3.58 29.93
CA GLY A 72 -1.24 -4.52 31.02
C GLY A 72 0.24 -4.82 31.15
N ASP A 73 0.56 -6.08 31.45
CA ASP A 73 1.92 -6.46 31.79
C ASP A 73 2.78 -6.61 30.52
N GLY A 74 4.08 -6.35 30.66
CA GLY A 74 5.00 -6.37 29.53
C GLY A 74 5.06 -5.06 28.73
N THR A 75 6.02 -5.01 27.81
CA THR A 75 6.37 -3.79 27.06
C THR A 75 6.41 -3.99 25.55
N THR A 76 6.06 -5.20 25.08
CA THR A 76 6.17 -5.57 23.67
C THR A 76 4.85 -5.28 22.96
N ASN A 77 4.92 -4.51 21.87
CA ASN A 77 3.80 -4.29 20.96
C ASN A 77 3.96 -5.23 19.77
N PRO A 78 3.24 -6.37 19.71
CA PRO A 78 3.47 -7.37 18.67
C PRO A 78 3.07 -6.85 17.29
N GLN A 79 3.87 -7.18 16.28
CA GLN A 79 3.55 -6.90 14.89
C GLN A 79 2.49 -7.88 14.40
N LEU A 80 1.32 -7.36 14.01
CA LEU A 80 0.24 -8.14 13.43
C LEU A 80 0.56 -8.57 12.00
N GLY A 81 1.29 -7.74 11.26
CA GLY A 81 1.80 -8.07 9.94
C GLY A 81 2.22 -6.86 9.13
N CYS A 82 2.95 -7.11 8.05
CA CYS A 82 3.32 -6.13 7.05
C CYS A 82 2.86 -6.56 5.66
N ARG A 83 2.51 -5.60 4.80
CA ARG A 83 2.23 -5.82 3.38
C ARG A 83 2.96 -4.78 2.55
N GLN A 84 3.56 -5.23 1.46
CA GLN A 84 4.08 -4.34 0.43
C GLN A 84 3.02 -4.09 -0.64
N PHE A 85 3.02 -2.89 -1.19
CA PHE A 85 2.19 -2.51 -2.33
C PHE A 85 2.92 -1.46 -3.17
N THR A 86 2.55 -1.36 -4.43
CA THR A 86 3.11 -0.37 -5.35
C THR A 86 2.05 0.65 -5.68
N VAL A 87 2.40 1.93 -5.57
CA VAL A 87 1.61 3.05 -6.07
C VAL A 87 2.15 3.45 -7.42
N ALA A 88 1.31 3.36 -8.45
CA ALA A 88 1.67 3.78 -9.79
C ALA A 88 1.95 5.30 -9.84
N PRO A 89 2.89 5.77 -10.69
CA PRO A 89 2.99 7.19 -11.00
C PRO A 89 1.68 7.70 -11.62
N ALA A 90 1.41 9.00 -11.57
CA ALA A 90 0.26 9.57 -12.28
C ALA A 90 0.29 9.15 -13.76
N ASN A 91 -0.86 8.76 -14.31
CA ASN A 91 -0.96 8.39 -15.71
C ASN A 91 -0.60 9.61 -16.56
N PRO A 92 0.45 9.54 -17.40
CA PRO A 92 0.87 10.67 -18.22
C PRO A 92 -0.04 10.90 -19.44
N GLY A 93 -0.99 10.00 -19.72
CA GLY A 93 -1.84 10.07 -20.90
C GLY A 93 -1.07 9.86 -22.21
N ASP A 94 -1.71 10.20 -23.31
CA ASP A 94 -1.16 10.25 -24.66
C ASP A 94 -0.66 11.66 -25.04
N ASP A 95 -0.26 12.44 -24.04
CA ASP A 95 0.20 13.83 -24.19
C ASP A 95 1.59 13.97 -24.82
N VAL A 96 2.34 12.86 -24.98
CA VAL A 96 3.67 12.85 -25.58
C VAL A 96 3.73 11.93 -26.80
N ASP A 97 4.59 12.27 -27.76
CA ASP A 97 4.93 11.44 -28.91
C ASP A 97 6.45 11.39 -29.16
N CYS A 98 6.88 10.68 -30.22
CA CYS A 98 8.31 10.53 -30.51
C CYS A 98 9.03 11.86 -30.84
N ASN A 99 8.32 12.91 -31.25
CA ASN A 99 8.93 14.22 -31.53
C ASN A 99 9.25 15.00 -30.25
N ASP A 100 8.68 14.63 -29.10
CA ASP A 100 8.97 15.26 -27.81
C ASP A 100 10.32 14.81 -27.22
N PHE A 101 10.95 13.80 -27.80
CA PHE A 101 12.22 13.24 -27.33
C PHE A 101 13.37 13.52 -28.30
N ALA A 102 14.49 13.99 -27.75
CA ALA A 102 15.70 14.24 -28.54
C ALA A 102 16.43 12.97 -29.00
N THR A 103 16.21 11.83 -28.32
CA THR A 103 16.92 10.56 -28.59
C THR A 103 16.02 9.37 -28.30
N GLN A 104 16.30 8.24 -28.96
CA GLN A 104 15.64 6.95 -28.72
C GLN A 104 15.76 6.53 -27.26
N ARG A 105 16.95 6.71 -26.66
CA ARG A 105 17.18 6.38 -25.24
C ARG A 105 16.26 7.15 -24.30
N ALA A 106 16.05 8.45 -24.54
CA ALA A 106 15.17 9.27 -23.70
C ALA A 106 13.71 8.82 -23.81
N ALA A 107 13.25 8.51 -25.04
CA ALA A 107 11.93 7.92 -25.26
C ALA A 107 11.79 6.55 -24.57
N GLN A 108 12.83 5.71 -24.64
CA GLN A 108 12.86 4.40 -23.99
C GLN A 108 12.81 4.49 -22.47
N GLU A 109 13.50 5.45 -21.86
CA GLU A 109 13.45 5.67 -20.41
C GLU A 109 12.04 6.08 -19.97
N TRP A 110 11.38 6.96 -20.73
CA TRP A 110 9.99 7.32 -20.50
C TRP A 110 9.07 6.11 -20.65
N PHE A 111 9.21 5.35 -21.74
CA PHE A 111 8.43 4.14 -22.01
C PHE A 111 8.58 3.13 -20.87
N ASN A 112 9.82 2.79 -20.49
CA ASN A 112 10.09 1.84 -19.41
C ASN A 112 9.52 2.29 -18.06
N ARG A 113 9.44 3.60 -17.80
CA ARG A 113 8.89 4.14 -16.56
C ARG A 113 7.38 3.91 -16.44
N TYR A 114 6.63 4.03 -17.54
CA TYR A 114 5.17 3.98 -17.52
C TYR A 114 4.60 2.64 -18.01
N TYR A 115 5.31 1.91 -18.87
CA TYR A 115 4.87 0.66 -19.46
C TYR A 115 4.40 -0.40 -18.44
N PRO A 116 5.08 -0.62 -17.30
CA PRO A 116 4.62 -1.58 -16.29
C PRO A 116 3.26 -1.23 -15.65
N TYR A 117 2.86 0.04 -15.73
CA TYR A 117 1.64 0.56 -15.09
C TYR A 117 0.51 0.80 -16.10
N TYR A 118 0.84 1.28 -17.29
CA TYR A 118 -0.12 1.79 -18.28
C TYR A 118 0.08 1.22 -19.70
N GLY A 119 1.06 0.34 -19.91
CA GLY A 119 1.43 -0.13 -21.24
C GLY A 119 2.00 0.98 -22.12
N ASP A 120 1.88 0.83 -23.44
CA ASP A 120 2.29 1.86 -24.41
C ASP A 120 1.26 2.99 -24.51
N VAL A 121 1.07 3.72 -23.40
CA VAL A 121 0.02 4.73 -23.24
C VAL A 121 0.19 5.91 -24.21
N ALA A 122 1.43 6.24 -24.58
CA ALA A 122 1.79 7.29 -25.53
C ALA A 122 2.05 6.79 -26.96
N ARG A 123 1.85 5.49 -27.25
CA ARG A 123 2.04 4.89 -28.58
C ARG A 123 3.45 5.09 -29.15
N LEU A 124 4.46 5.00 -28.30
CA LEU A 124 5.86 5.18 -28.68
C LEU A 124 6.45 3.92 -29.33
N ASP A 125 5.83 2.75 -29.16
CA ASP A 125 6.27 1.45 -29.69
C ASP A 125 5.24 0.90 -30.69
N GLY A 126 5.30 1.41 -31.92
CA GLY A 126 4.32 1.07 -32.96
C GLY A 126 4.35 -0.41 -33.42
N ASN A 127 5.49 -1.08 -33.27
CA ASN A 127 5.72 -2.48 -33.63
C ASN A 127 5.53 -3.46 -32.46
N ASN A 128 5.31 -2.96 -31.23
CA ASN A 128 5.13 -3.74 -30.01
C ASN A 128 6.29 -4.71 -29.72
N ASP A 129 7.53 -4.30 -29.99
CA ASP A 129 8.72 -5.11 -29.71
C ASP A 129 9.46 -4.69 -28.43
N GLY A 130 8.90 -3.72 -27.70
CA GLY A 130 9.43 -3.15 -26.47
C GLY A 130 10.42 -2.00 -26.70
N ARG A 131 10.65 -1.57 -27.95
CA ARG A 131 11.56 -0.47 -28.28
C ARG A 131 10.78 0.77 -28.70
N ALA A 132 10.84 1.80 -27.86
CA ALA A 132 10.18 3.07 -28.14
C ALA A 132 10.97 3.88 -29.18
N CYS A 133 10.25 4.49 -30.13
CA CYS A 133 10.72 5.51 -31.06
C CYS A 133 12.04 5.15 -31.76
N GLU A 134 12.14 3.95 -32.34
CA GLU A 134 13.36 3.42 -32.97
C GLU A 134 13.92 4.28 -34.12
N SER A 135 13.12 5.21 -34.66
CA SER A 135 13.56 6.16 -35.69
C SER A 135 14.39 7.33 -35.15
N LEU A 136 14.40 7.55 -33.84
CA LEU A 136 15.18 8.62 -33.21
C LEU A 136 16.68 8.28 -33.15
N PRO A 137 17.56 9.30 -33.07
CA PRO A 137 19.00 9.11 -32.86
C PRO A 137 19.36 8.41 -31.55
#